data_AF-A0A368BNK3-F1
#
_entry.id   AF-A0A368BNK3-F1
#
_cell.length_a   1.000
_cell.length_b   1.000
_cell.length_c   1.000
_cell.angle_alpha   90.00
_cell.angle_beta   90.00
_cell.angle_gamma   90.00
#
_symmetry.space_group_name_H-M   'P 1'
#
loop_
_entity.id
_entity.type
_entity.pdbx_description
1 polymer ?
#
loop_
_entity_poly.entity_id
_entity_poly.type
_entity_poly.pdbx_seq_one_letter_code
_entity_poly.pdbx_strand_id
1 'polypeptide(L)'
;MIEDIKTKINDTITTNFLDVINESPNHSNYSGQISHVKIIIASDDFVEKKLLQRHQLVYQAMGKYVEQIHAISIVAKTIEEWEKSNDFQPSPPCSKG
;
A
#
# COMPACT_ATOMS: atom_id res chain seq x y z
N MET A 1 8.77 -8.81 -7.04
CA MET A 1 8.47 -7.36 -7.08
C MET A 1 7.68 -6.91 -5.86
N ILE A 2 6.50 -7.48 -5.59
CA ILE A 2 5.71 -7.07 -4.41
C ILE A 2 6.43 -7.38 -3.08
N GLU A 3 7.02 -8.57 -2.95
CA GLU A 3 7.79 -8.94 -1.75
C GLU A 3 9.04 -8.05 -1.55
N ASP A 4 9.66 -7.62 -2.65
CA ASP A 4 10.77 -6.67 -2.66
C ASP A 4 10.35 -5.31 -2.10
N ILE A 5 9.20 -4.79 -2.57
CA ILE A 5 8.60 -3.56 -2.08
C ILE A 5 8.28 -3.69 -0.58
N LYS A 6 7.69 -4.82 -0.16
CA LYS A 6 7.39 -5.08 1.26
C LYS A 6 8.67 -5.00 2.10
N THR A 7 9.71 -5.72 1.69
CA THR A 7 10.99 -5.75 2.39
C THR A 7 11.61 -4.37 2.47
N LYS A 8 11.62 -3.62 1.36
CA LYS A 8 12.21 -2.28 1.30
C LYS A 8 11.50 -1.27 2.20
N ILE A 9 10.17 -1.33 2.24
CA ILE A 9 9.36 -0.50 3.12
C ILE A 9 9.64 -0.84 4.59
N ASN A 10 9.68 -2.13 4.93
CA ASN A 10 9.93 -2.60 6.30
C ASN A 10 11.35 -2.26 6.80
N ASP A 11 12.33 -2.23 5.90
CA ASP A 11 13.72 -1.82 6.18
C ASP A 11 13.84 -0.32 6.49
N THR A 12 12.96 0.50 5.91
CA THR A 12 13.01 1.97 6.05
C THR A 12 12.09 2.50 7.14
N ILE A 13 10.93 1.87 7.34
CA ILE A 13 9.87 2.31 8.25
C ILE A 13 9.55 1.15 9.19
N THR A 14 9.44 1.42 10.49
CA THR A 14 8.97 0.44 11.48
C THR A 14 7.47 0.18 11.28
N THR A 15 7.12 -0.70 10.35
CA THR A 15 5.72 -1.04 10.06
C THR A 15 5.22 -2.11 11.02
N ASN A 16 4.13 -1.83 11.73
CA ASN A 16 3.45 -2.83 12.55
C ASN A 16 2.61 -3.78 11.68
N PHE A 17 1.99 -3.23 10.64
CA PHE A 17 1.29 -4.00 9.61
C PHE A 17 1.70 -3.48 8.24
N LEU A 18 1.99 -4.39 7.31
CA LEU A 18 2.32 -4.04 5.93
C LEU A 18 1.74 -5.09 4.98
N ASP A 19 0.85 -4.63 4.12
CA ASP A 19 0.32 -5.43 3.03
C ASP A 19 0.37 -4.69 1.70
N VAL A 20 0.65 -5.43 0.63
CA VAL A 20 0.85 -4.88 -0.70
C VAL A 20 0.10 -5.78 -1.67
N ILE A 21 -0.94 -5.21 -2.27
CA ILE A 21 -1.95 -5.89 -3.07
C ILE A 21 -1.78 -5.44 -4.53
N ASN A 22 -1.73 -6.40 -5.45
CA ASN A 22 -1.76 -6.12 -6.87
C ASN A 22 -3.21 -5.95 -7.33
N GLU A 23 -3.64 -4.73 -7.62
CA GLU A 23 -5.00 -4.44 -8.14
C GLU A 23 -5.04 -4.35 -9.67
N SER A 24 -3.89 -4.52 -10.34
CA SER A 24 -3.78 -4.52 -11.79
C SER A 24 -4.69 -5.51 -12.55
N PRO A 25 -5.00 -6.74 -12.07
CA PRO A 25 -5.83 -7.69 -12.83
C PRO A 25 -7.32 -7.33 -12.91
N ASN A 26 -7.79 -6.30 -12.18
CA ASN A 26 -9.21 -5.92 -12.16
C ASN A 26 -9.62 -4.97 -13.30
N HIS A 27 -8.71 -4.69 -14.25
CA HIS A 27 -9.00 -3.92 -15.46
C HIS A 27 -9.06 -4.82 -16.70
N SER A 28 -10.13 -4.68 -17.48
CA SER A 28 -10.47 -5.48 -18.67
C SER A 28 -9.44 -5.45 -19.82
N ASN A 29 -8.36 -4.66 -19.69
CA ASN A 29 -7.30 -4.47 -20.68
C ASN A 29 -5.90 -4.86 -20.13
N TYR A 30 -5.82 -5.92 -19.33
CA TYR A 30 -4.58 -6.39 -18.72
C TYR A 30 -3.58 -6.87 -19.80
N SER A 31 -2.59 -6.03 -20.14
CA SER A 31 -1.47 -6.39 -21.02
C SER A 31 -0.33 -7.12 -20.27
N GLY A 32 -0.61 -7.74 -19.12
CA GLY A 32 0.40 -8.47 -18.34
C GLY A 32 1.27 -7.62 -17.41
N GLN A 33 1.11 -6.29 -17.41
CA GLN A 33 1.97 -5.36 -16.66
C GLN A 33 1.30 -4.92 -15.35
N ILE A 34 2.08 -4.91 -14.27
CA ILE A 34 1.66 -4.38 -12.96
C ILE A 34 1.48 -2.87 -13.11
N SER A 35 0.24 -2.42 -13.15
CA SER A 35 -0.12 -1.02 -13.40
C SER A 35 -0.65 -0.35 -12.13
N HIS A 36 -1.39 -1.09 -11.31
CA HIS A 36 -2.06 -0.58 -10.11
C HIS A 36 -1.66 -1.40 -8.89
N VAL A 37 -1.06 -0.74 -7.91
CA VAL A 37 -0.63 -1.38 -6.66
C VAL A 37 -1.25 -0.64 -5.48
N LYS A 38 -1.80 -1.39 -4.54
CA LYS A 38 -2.31 -0.86 -3.29
C LYS A 38 -1.41 -1.28 -2.15
N ILE A 39 -0.95 -0.31 -1.37
CA ILE A 39 -0.07 -0.49 -0.22
C ILE A 39 -0.85 -0.08 1.02
N ILE A 40 -0.99 -1.01 1.94
CA ILE A 40 -1.65 -0.81 3.21
C ILE A 40 -0.58 -0.92 4.28
N ILE A 41 -0.38 0.15 5.04
CA ILE A 41 0.68 0.24 6.02
C ILE A 41 0.14 0.84 7.31
N ALA A 42 0.36 0.14 8.42
CA ALA A 42 0.09 0.63 9.76
C ALA A 42 1.41 0.81 10.51
N SER A 43 1.65 2.02 11.01
CA SER A 43 2.86 2.34 11.78
C SER A 43 2.59 3.51 12.71
N ASP A 44 3.23 3.50 13.87
CA ASP A 44 3.23 4.63 14.80
C ASP A 44 4.04 5.81 14.26
N ASP A 45 4.90 5.60 13.25
CA ASP A 45 5.61 6.70 12.60
C ASP A 45 4.65 7.70 11.93
N PHE A 46 3.41 7.29 11.63
CA PHE A 46 2.40 8.17 11.07
C PHE A 46 1.62 8.99 12.10
N VAL A 47 1.84 8.75 13.39
CA VAL A 47 1.26 9.54 14.48
C VAL A 47 1.73 10.99 14.32
N GLU A 48 0.80 11.93 14.44
CA GLU A 48 1.02 13.37 14.22
C GLU A 48 1.47 13.80 12.81
N LYS A 49 1.64 12.88 11.85
CA LYS A 49 1.97 13.21 10.46
C LYS A 49 0.72 13.42 9.61
N LYS A 50 0.76 14.43 8.73
CA LYS A 50 -0.30 14.68 7.74
C LYS A 50 -0.28 13.62 6.64
N LEU A 51 -1.43 13.36 6.02
CA LEU A 51 -1.60 12.40 4.92
C LEU A 51 -0.52 12.52 3.83
N LEU A 52 -0.20 13.74 3.39
CA LEU A 52 0.84 13.99 2.39
C LEU A 52 2.23 13.52 2.86
N GLN A 53 2.59 13.77 4.13
CA GLN A 53 3.87 13.35 4.70
C GLN A 53 3.93 11.83 4.85
N ARG A 54 2.81 11.20 5.23
CA ARG A 54 2.71 9.73 5.28
C ARG A 54 2.96 9.12 3.91
N HIS A 55 2.34 9.68 2.86
CA HIS A 55 2.55 9.21 1.49
C HIS A 55 4.00 9.44 1.02
N GLN A 56 4.57 10.61 1.31
CA GLN A 56 5.97 10.91 0.98
C GLN A 56 6.94 9.88 1.58
N LEU A 57 6.74 9.50 2.85
CA LEU A 57 7.57 8.48 3.50
C LEU A 57 7.51 7.13 2.78
N VAL A 58 6.30 6.68 2.45
CA VAL A 58 6.10 5.41 1.74
C VAL A 58 6.71 5.47 0.34
N TYR A 59 6.53 6.57 -0.40
CA TYR A 59 7.15 6.76 -1.70
C TYR A 59 8.67 6.75 -1.62
N GLN A 60 9.26 7.41 -0.62
CA GLN A 60 10.71 7.38 -0.41
C GLN A 60 11.21 5.97 -0.08
N ALA A 61 10.48 5.22 0.74
CA ALA A 61 10.81 3.85 1.06
C ALA A 61 10.73 2.92 -0.17
N MET A 62 9.78 3.14 -1.08
CA MET A 62 9.69 2.42 -2.35
C MET A 62 10.81 2.78 -3.35
N GLY A 63 11.28 4.03 -3.33
CA GLY A 63 12.34 4.50 -4.23
C GLY A 63 12.01 4.25 -5.71
N LYS A 64 12.91 3.57 -6.43
CA LYS A 64 12.81 3.28 -7.87
C LYS A 64 11.59 2.43 -8.28
N TYR A 65 10.90 1.79 -7.33
CA TYR A 65 9.70 1.01 -7.62
C TYR A 65 8.50 1.90 -7.91
N VAL A 66 8.52 3.15 -7.41
CA VAL A 66 7.45 4.13 -7.67
C VAL A 66 7.33 4.42 -9.16
N GLU A 67 8.46 4.57 -9.85
CA GLU A 67 8.51 4.89 -11.29
C GLU A 67 8.09 3.73 -12.19
N GLN A 68 8.12 2.49 -11.67
CA GLN A 68 7.73 1.30 -12.44
C GLN A 68 6.22 1.02 -12.37
N ILE A 69 5.49 1.67 -11.46
CA ILE A 69 4.06 1.44 -11.25
C ILE A 69 3.29 2.69 -11.70
N HIS A 70 2.32 2.51 -12.59
CA HIS A 70 1.53 3.63 -13.13
C HIS A 70 0.67 4.33 -12.06
N ALA A 71 0.04 3.56 -11.18
CA ALA A 71 -0.82 4.07 -10.12
C ALA A 71 -0.58 3.33 -8.81
N ILE A 72 -0.32 4.09 -7.74
CA ILE A 72 -0.05 3.56 -6.41
C ILE A 72 -1.07 4.15 -5.44
N SER A 73 -1.86 3.27 -4.82
CA SER A 73 -2.80 3.62 -3.76
C SER A 73 -2.16 3.34 -2.42
N ILE A 74 -1.89 4.38 -1.63
CA ILE A 74 -1.28 4.25 -0.31
C ILE A 74 -2.35 4.45 0.76
N VAL A 75 -2.46 3.50 1.68
CA VAL A 75 -3.31 3.57 2.86
C VAL A 75 -2.41 3.54 4.08
N ALA A 76 -2.01 4.72 4.53
CA ALA A 76 -1.13 4.89 5.69
C ALA A 76 -1.93 5.28 6.95
N LYS A 77 -2.07 4.32 7.87
CA LYS A 77 -2.84 4.45 9.11
C LYS A 77 -1.90 4.36 10.32
N THR A 78 -2.24 5.00 11.43
CA THR A 78 -1.55 4.74 12.71
C THR A 78 -1.94 3.37 13.27
N ILE A 79 -1.19 2.86 14.25
CA ILE A 79 -1.56 1.61 14.92
C ILE A 79 -2.93 1.76 15.59
N GLU A 80 -3.19 2.88 16.27
CA GLU A 80 -4.52 3.18 16.82
C GLU A 80 -5.63 3.20 15.75
N GLU A 81 -5.39 3.84 14.60
CA GLU A 81 -6.37 3.86 13.50
C GLU A 81 -6.60 2.46 12.90
N TRP A 82 -5.55 1.63 12.89
CA TRP A 82 -5.60 0.26 12.44
C TRP A 82 -6.38 -0.62 13.41
N GLU A 83 -6.13 -0.53 14.71
CA GLU A 83 -6.85 -1.29 15.73
C GLU A 83 -8.32 -0.84 15.87
N LYS A 84 -8.59 0.46 15.72
CA LYS A 84 -9.97 0.99 15.69
C LYS A 84 -10.70 0.64 14.39
N SER A 85 -9.97 0.41 13.31
CA SER A 85 -10.55 -0.10 12.06
C SER A 85 -10.89 -1.58 12.21
N ASN A 86 -12.08 -1.89 12.71
CA ASN A 86 -12.69 -3.24 12.67
C ASN A 86 -13.01 -3.71 11.22
N ASP A 87 -12.36 -3.10 10.22
CA ASP A 87 -12.76 -3.04 8.81
C ASP A 87 -11.82 -3.85 7.91
N PHE A 88 -10.99 -4.74 8.47
CA PHE A 88 -10.36 -5.78 7.64
C PHE A 88 -11.39 -6.87 7.32
N GLN A 89 -12.49 -6.49 6.66
CA GLN A 89 -13.21 -7.42 5.80
C GLN A 89 -12.37 -7.55 4.53
N PRO A 90 -11.77 -8.71 4.23
CA PRO A 90 -11.11 -8.92 2.95
C PRO A 90 -12.11 -8.55 1.86
N SER A 91 -11.64 -7.80 0.86
CA SER A 91 -12.44 -7.23 -0.22
C SER A 91 -13.59 -8.17 -0.63
N PRO A 92 -14.85 -7.68 -0.70
CA PRO A 92 -15.92 -8.52 -1.20
C PRO A 92 -15.52 -9.02 -2.60
N PRO A 93 -15.75 -10.31 -2.91
CA PRO A 93 -15.37 -10.88 -4.19
C PRO A 93 -16.01 -10.04 -5.30
N CYS A 94 -15.18 -9.58 -6.24
CA CYS A 94 -15.59 -8.76 -7.38
C CYS A 94 -16.90 -9.27 -7.99
N SER A 95 -17.96 -8.47 -7.93
CA SER A 95 -19.14 -8.65 -8.79
C SER A 95 -18.73 -8.34 -10.22
N LYS A 96 -18.44 -9.41 -10.95
CA LYS A 96 -18.29 -9.41 -12.40
C LYS A 96 -19.65 -9.11 -13.03
N GLY A 97 -19.77 -7.97 -13.70
CA GLY A 97 -20.84 -7.67 -14.66
C GLY A 97 -20.33 -7.90 -16.07
#